data_AF-A0A392VNB1-F1
#
_entry.id   AF-A0A392VNB1-F1
#
_cell.length_a   1.000
_cell.length_b   1.000
_cell.length_c   1.000
_cell.angle_alpha   90.00
_cell.angle_beta   90.00
_cell.angle_gamma   90.00
#
_symmetry.space_group_name_H-M   'P 1'
#
loop_
_entity.id
_entity.type
_entity.pdbx_description
1 polymer ?
#
loop_
_entity_poly.entity_id
_entity_poly.type
_entity_poly.pdbx_seq_one_letter_code
_entity_poly.pdbx_strand_id
1 'polypeptide(L)' 'MEKLMLINEGKETDFGVDENGVIGYHGRVCVPDVPELRKMILEEGHR' A
#
# COMPACT_ATOMS: atom_id res chain seq x y z
N MET A 1 -6.94 10.78 -4.40
CA MET A 1 -6.71 10.38 -5.80
C MET A 1 -5.37 10.87 -6.33
N GLU A 2 -4.92 12.08 -5.96
CA GLU A 2 -3.66 12.66 -6.44
C GLU A 2 -2.44 11.75 -6.26
N LYS A 3 -2.31 11.10 -5.10
CA LYS A 3 -1.18 10.21 -4.80
C LYS A 3 -1.06 9.01 -5.75
N LEU A 4 -2.18 8.34 -6.02
CA LEU A 4 -2.22 7.23 -6.99
C LEU A 4 -1.85 7.68 -8.41
N MET A 5 -2.18 8.92 -8.79
CA MET A 5 -1.78 9.49 -10.07
C MET A 5 -0.27 9.74 -10.11
N LEU A 6 0.33 10.27 -9.03
CA LEU A 6 1.77 10.51 -8.92
C LEU A 6 2.60 9.21 -8.95
N ILE A 7 2.08 8.14 -8.33
CA ILE A 7 2.67 6.79 -8.41
C ILE A 7 2.64 6.28 -9.86
N ASN A 8 1.49 6.38 -10.53
CA ASN A 8 1.34 5.94 -11.93
C ASN A 8 2.20 6.78 -12.91
N GLU A 9 2.41 8.06 -12.63
CA GLU A 9 3.32 8.93 -13.40
C GLU A 9 4.80 8.66 -13.11
N GLY A 10 5.14 7.73 -12.20
CA GLY A 10 6.52 7.42 -11.81
C GLY A 10 7.22 8.55 -11.06
N LYS A 11 6.46 9.52 -10.53
CA LYS A 11 6.99 10.68 -9.79
C LYS A 11 7.24 10.36 -8.31
N GLU A 12 6.56 9.36 -7.77
CA GLU A 12 6.79 8.86 -6.41
C GLU A 12 7.66 7.59 -6.48
N THR A 13 8.98 7.75 -6.53
CA THR A 13 9.95 6.63 -6.61
C THR A 13 9.92 5.69 -5.40
N ASP A 14 9.38 6.15 -4.28
CA ASP A 14 9.39 5.39 -3.03
C ASP A 14 8.17 4.47 -2.90
N PHE A 15 7.09 4.78 -3.63
CA PHE A 15 5.85 4.01 -3.62
C PHE A 15 5.78 3.09 -4.85
N GLY A 16 5.56 1.80 -4.59
CA GLY A 16 5.37 0.79 -5.63
C GLY A 16 3.97 0.19 -5.55
N VAL A 17 3.46 -0.26 -6.70
CA VAL A 17 2.28 -1.14 -6.78
C VAL A 17 2.78 -2.49 -7.28
N ASP A 18 2.49 -3.56 -6.54
CA ASP A 18 2.85 -4.91 -6.96
C ASP A 18 1.85 -5.51 -7.97
N GLU A 19 2.13 -6.73 -8.42
CA GLU A 19 1.27 -7.47 -9.37
C GLU A 19 -0.15 -7.76 -8.85
N ASN A 20 -0.36 -7.70 -7.53
CA ASN A 20 -1.65 -7.88 -6.87
C ASN A 20 -2.37 -6.55 -6.60
N GLY A 21 -1.79 -5.42 -7.03
CA GLY A 21 -2.36 -4.09 -6.79
C GLY A 21 -2.09 -3.55 -5.39
N VAL A 22 -1.19 -4.16 -4.62
CA VAL A 22 -0.84 -3.70 -3.27
C VAL A 22 0.11 -2.52 -3.36
N ILE A 23 -0.24 -1.43 -2.69
CA ILE A 23 0.62 -0.25 -2.56
C ILE A 23 1.61 -0.49 -1.42
N GLY A 24 2.90 -0.31 -1.70
CA GLY A 24 3.96 -0.37 -0.69
C GLY A 24 4.89 0.84 -0.76
N TYR A 25 5.63 1.08 0.32
CA TYR A 25 6.66 2.11 0.46
C TYR A 25 7.98 1.46 0.90
N HIS A 26 9.02 1.52 0.06
CA HIS A 26 10.31 0.84 0.32
C HIS A 26 10.17 -0.63 0.74
N GLY A 27 9.35 -1.41 0.03
CA GLY A 27 9.14 -2.83 0.34
C GLY A 27 8.28 -3.11 1.59
N ARG A 28 7.68 -2.08 2.19
CA ARG A 28 6.68 -2.21 3.27
C ARG A 28 5.28 -2.02 2.71
N VAL A 29 4.35 -2.91 3.04
CA VAL A 29 2.94 -2.78 2.65
C VAL A 29 2.33 -1.56 3.34
N CYS A 30 1.62 -0.72 2.57
CA CYS A 30 0.81 0.36 3.13
C CYS A 30 -0.45 -0.23 3.77
N VAL A 31 -0.60 -0.04 5.08
CA VAL A 31 -1.81 -0.44 5.81
C VAL A 31 -2.73 0.78 5.96
N PRO A 32 -4.02 0.69 5.62
CA PRO A 32 -4.97 1.79 5.79
C PRO A 32 -5.08 2.25 7.25
N ASP A 33 -5.38 3.53 7.47
CA ASP A 33 -5.70 4.05 8.81
C ASP A 33 -7.13 3.72 9.30
N VAL A 34 -7.90 3.01 8.47
CA VAL A 34 -9.23 2.50 8.83
C VAL A 34 -9.04 1.30 9.78
N PRO A 35 -9.49 1.39 11.05
CA PRO A 35 -9.16 0.39 12.09
C PRO A 35 -9.54 -1.04 11.73
N GLU A 36 -10.71 -1.23 11.11
CA GLU A 36 -11.24 -2.55 10.75
C GLU A 36 -10.41 -3.19 9.64
N LEU A 37 -10.10 -2.44 8.59
CA LEU A 37 -9.26 -2.91 7.48
C LEU A 37 -7.84 -3.21 7.97
N ARG A 38 -7.26 -2.32 8.78
CA ARG A 38 -5.95 -2.51 9.40
C ARG A 38 -5.88 -3.79 10.21
N LYS A 39 -6.89 -4.05 11.04
CA LYS A 39 -6.97 -5.26 11.86
C LYS A 39 -6.98 -6.51 10.98
N MET A 40 -7.84 -6.56 9.96
CA MET A 40 -7.94 -7.72 9.06
C MET A 40 -6.61 -8.02 8.35
N ILE A 41 -5.92 -6.99 7.84
CA ILE A 41 -4.63 -7.17 7.14
C ILE A 41 -3.54 -7.68 8.09
N LEU A 42 -3.48 -7.15 9.31
CA LEU A 42 -2.46 -7.55 10.30
C LEU A 42 -2.69 -8.95 10.87
N GLU A 43 -3.95 -9.37 11.02
CA GLU A 43 -4.29 -10.73 11.46
C GLU A 43 -3.93 -11.78 10.40
N GLU A 44 -4.10 -11.47 9.11
CA GLU A 44 -3.66 -12.35 8.02
C GLU A 44 -2.13 -12.53 8.00
N GLY A 45 -1.38 -11.43 8.12
CA GLY A 45 0.09 -11.48 8.07
C GLY A 45 0.77 -12.12 9.29
N HIS A 46 0.04 -12.38 10.39
CA HIS A 46 0.55 -13.07 11.57
C HIS A 46 0.39 -14.60 11.53
N ARG A 47 -0.32 -15.14 10.53
CA ARG A 47 -0.48 -16.59 10.32
C ARG A 47 0.76 -17.20 9.67
#